data_AF-A0A9P8RNQ9-F1
#
_entry.id   AF-A0A9P8RNQ9-F1
#
_cell.length_a   1.000
_cell.length_b   1.000
_cell.length_c   1.000
_cell.angle_alpha   90.00
_cell.angle_beta   90.00
_cell.angle_gamma   90.00
#
_symmetry.space_group_name_H-M   'P 1'
#
loop_
_entity.id
_entity.type
_entity.pdbx_description
1 polymer ?
#
loop_
_entity_poly.entity_id
_entity_poly.type
_entity_poly.pdbx_seq_one_letter_code
_entity_poly.pdbx_strand_id
1 'polypeptide(L)'
;MELMLHYIYVVAISNSHPDWSVYTPSQLSLLGYFNLHIIWLKLLLPWRFFRLWSLIDGVDPPENVVRCMSNNYSTLAFWRGWHRSFNRWIVRYIYIPLGGSGGASTRGPWGTIRTVVNYLAVFTFVALWHDINLRLLAWGWLITLFVLPEVTAGFLFPKRKWGKRKDAYRILCGIGAVFNILTMMAANLVGFA
;
A
#
# COMPACT_ATOMS: atom_id res chain seq x y z
N MET A 1 -9.21 17.50 -9.75
CA MET A 1 -8.21 17.55 -8.65
C MET A 1 -8.18 18.94 -8.05
N GLU A 2 -7.91 19.98 -8.84
CA GLU A 2 -7.93 21.39 -8.37
C GLU A 2 -9.19 21.78 -7.60
N LEU A 3 -10.38 21.49 -8.15
CA LEU A 3 -11.63 21.77 -7.44
C LEU A 3 -11.74 21.04 -6.09
N MET A 4 -11.22 19.82 -6.00
CA MET A 4 -11.21 19.07 -4.74
C MET A 4 -10.22 19.67 -3.74
N LEU A 5 -9.03 20.09 -4.18
CA LEU A 5 -8.06 20.78 -3.34
C LEU A 5 -8.55 22.15 -2.86
N HIS A 6 -9.39 22.82 -3.66
CA HIS A 6 -10.00 24.09 -3.29
C HIS A 6 -10.96 23.99 -2.11
N TYR A 7 -11.68 22.86 -1.97
CA TYR A 7 -12.64 22.64 -0.88
C TYR A 7 -12.12 21.72 0.23
N ILE A 8 -11.12 20.89 -0.05
CA ILE A 8 -10.54 19.93 0.88
C ILE A 8 -9.09 20.30 1.13
N TYR A 9 -8.89 21.14 2.15
CA TYR A 9 -7.59 21.74 2.51
C TYR A 9 -6.60 20.77 3.17
N VAL A 10 -6.77 19.47 3.01
CA VAL A 10 -5.97 18.44 3.69
C VAL A 10 -4.48 18.56 3.40
N VAL A 11 -4.11 18.88 2.15
CA VAL A 11 -2.71 19.11 1.77
C VAL A 11 -2.17 20.38 2.38
N ALA A 12 -2.97 21.45 2.42
CA ALA A 12 -2.57 22.73 3.03
C ALA A 12 -2.36 22.57 4.55
N ILE A 13 -3.27 21.86 5.23
CA ILE A 13 -3.17 21.54 6.65
C ILE A 13 -1.92 20.69 6.92
N SER A 14 -1.62 19.69 6.09
CA SER A 14 -0.40 18.87 6.28
C SER A 14 0.88 19.69 6.13
N ASN A 15 0.92 20.65 5.18
CA ASN A 15 2.10 21.49 4.96
C ASN A 15 2.26 22.61 5.99
N SER A 16 1.21 22.99 6.73
CA SER A 16 1.26 24.08 7.71
C SER A 16 1.86 23.69 9.06
N HIS A 17 2.35 22.45 9.21
CA HIS A 17 2.90 21.91 10.48
C HIS A 17 1.98 22.16 11.69
N PRO A 18 0.71 21.72 11.64
CA PRO A 18 -0.27 22.01 12.66
C PRO A 18 0.01 21.20 13.93
N ASP A 19 -0.47 21.70 15.07
CA ASP A 19 -0.50 20.91 16.28
C ASP A 19 -1.58 19.82 16.15
N TRP A 20 -1.13 18.57 15.95
CA TRP A 20 -2.00 17.41 15.78
C TRP A 20 -2.83 17.08 17.03
N SER A 21 -2.44 17.57 18.21
CA SER A 21 -3.16 17.31 19.47
C SER A 21 -4.51 18.04 19.56
N VAL A 22 -4.69 19.09 18.76
CA VAL A 22 -5.91 19.90 18.70
C VAL A 22 -7.04 19.18 17.97
N TYR A 23 -6.71 18.20 17.12
CA TYR A 23 -7.69 17.50 16.31
C TYR A 23 -8.27 16.28 17.03
N THR A 24 -9.59 16.13 16.93
CA THR A 24 -10.26 14.92 17.39
C THR A 24 -9.86 13.70 16.55
N PRO A 25 -9.94 12.47 17.09
CA PRO A 25 -9.63 11.26 16.32
C PRO A 25 -10.44 11.11 15.02
N SER A 26 -11.68 11.59 14.99
CA SER A 26 -12.52 11.59 13.78
C SER A 26 -12.01 12.57 12.71
N GLN A 27 -11.56 13.77 13.12
CA GLN A 27 -10.96 14.75 12.20
C GLN A 27 -9.64 14.24 11.63
N LEU A 28 -8.76 13.65 12.47
CA LEU A 28 -7.50 13.04 12.02
C LEU A 28 -7.75 11.89 11.04
N SER A 29 -8.77 11.07 11.31
CA SER A 29 -9.19 9.99 10.41
C SER A 29 -9.64 10.52 9.04
N LEU A 30 -10.51 11.53 9.01
CA LEU A 30 -10.95 12.15 7.75
C LEU A 30 -9.78 12.79 6.98
N LEU A 31 -8.88 13.47 7.69
CA LEU A 31 -7.69 14.07 7.10
C LEU A 31 -6.80 12.99 6.45
N GLY A 32 -6.50 11.91 7.17
CA GLY A 32 -5.72 10.80 6.63
C GLY A 32 -6.40 10.13 5.43
N TYR A 33 -7.72 9.95 5.48
CA TYR A 33 -8.51 9.34 4.41
C TYR A 33 -8.47 10.18 3.12
N PHE A 34 -8.80 11.47 3.20
CA PHE A 34 -8.82 12.35 2.03
C PHE A 34 -7.41 12.60 1.48
N ASN A 35 -6.38 12.64 2.34
CA ASN A 35 -4.99 12.75 1.87
C ASN A 35 -4.63 11.57 0.96
N LEU A 36 -4.97 10.34 1.37
CA LEU A 36 -4.73 9.15 0.56
C LEU A 36 -5.48 9.19 -0.78
N HIS A 37 -6.70 9.74 -0.83
CA HIS A 37 -7.44 9.92 -2.09
C HIS A 37 -6.75 10.92 -3.01
N ILE A 38 -6.24 12.02 -2.44
CA ILE A 38 -5.48 13.02 -3.17
C ILE A 38 -4.21 12.40 -3.75
N ILE A 39 -3.44 11.67 -2.95
CA ILE A 39 -2.21 10.98 -3.39
C ILE A 39 -2.54 9.97 -4.51
N TRP A 40 -3.61 9.19 -4.33
CA TRP A 40 -4.07 8.24 -5.34
C TRP A 40 -4.42 8.94 -6.66
N LEU A 41 -5.20 10.03 -6.62
CA LEU A 41 -5.53 10.81 -7.81
C LEU A 41 -4.28 11.44 -8.44
N LYS A 42 -3.34 11.92 -7.61
CA LYS A 42 -2.10 12.58 -8.05
C LYS A 42 -1.21 11.64 -8.86
N LEU A 43 -1.26 10.35 -8.57
CA LEU A 43 -0.57 9.32 -9.34
C LEU A 43 -1.42 8.80 -10.50
N LEU A 44 -2.71 8.58 -10.28
CA LEU A 44 -3.61 8.02 -11.29
C LEU A 44 -3.72 8.90 -12.54
N LEU A 45 -3.90 10.22 -12.35
CA LEU A 45 -4.18 11.13 -13.45
C LEU A 45 -3.00 11.23 -14.43
N PRO A 46 -1.75 11.50 -14.00
CA PRO A 46 -0.61 11.51 -14.91
C PRO A 46 -0.39 10.14 -15.56
N TRP A 47 -0.50 9.04 -14.80
CA TRP A 47 -0.30 7.70 -15.35
C TRP A 47 -1.29 7.37 -16.48
N ARG A 48 -2.58 7.65 -16.28
CA ARG A 48 -3.59 7.42 -17.31
C ARG A 48 -3.45 8.36 -18.49
N PHE A 49 -3.05 9.60 -18.24
CA PHE A 49 -2.75 10.56 -19.30
C PHE A 49 -1.64 10.06 -20.22
N PHE A 50 -0.49 9.65 -19.68
CA PHE A 50 0.61 9.13 -20.50
C PHE A 50 0.30 7.76 -21.12
N ARG A 51 -0.48 6.91 -20.43
CA ARG A 51 -0.95 5.65 -21.00
C ARG A 51 -1.85 5.88 -22.21
N LEU A 52 -2.72 6.88 -22.19
CA LEU A 52 -3.55 7.24 -23.35
C LEU A 52 -2.68 7.52 -24.59
N TRP A 53 -1.65 8.35 -24.45
CA TRP A 53 -0.73 8.65 -25.55
C TRP A 53 0.02 7.41 -26.05
N SER A 54 0.51 6.59 -25.12
CA SER A 54 1.16 5.33 -25.49
C SER A 54 0.24 4.40 -26.28
N LEU A 55 -1.04 4.33 -25.91
CA LEU A 55 -2.03 3.52 -26.62
C LEU A 55 -2.33 4.06 -28.03
N ILE A 56 -2.31 5.39 -28.21
CA ILE A 56 -2.43 6.02 -29.53
C ILE A 56 -1.24 5.62 -30.41
N ASP A 57 -0.05 5.50 -29.84
CA ASP A 57 1.17 5.04 -30.53
C ASP A 57 1.22 3.50 -30.71
N GLY A 58 0.17 2.77 -30.33
CA GLY A 58 0.09 1.31 -30.47
C GLY A 58 0.87 0.52 -29.42
N VAL A 59 1.39 1.17 -28.37
CA VAL A 59 2.11 0.55 -27.26
C VAL A 59 1.17 0.42 -26.06
N ASP A 60 0.95 -0.80 -25.54
CA ASP A 60 0.14 -1.03 -24.33
C ASP A 60 1.01 -1.17 -23.07
N PRO A 61 1.22 -0.08 -22.30
CA PRO A 61 1.97 -0.13 -21.06
C PRO A 61 1.09 -0.67 -19.93
N PRO A 62 1.71 -1.28 -18.89
CA PRO A 62 0.96 -1.77 -17.75
C PRO A 62 0.21 -0.64 -17.03
N GLU A 63 -1.07 -0.86 -16.73
CA GLU A 63 -1.85 0.01 -15.86
C GLU A 63 -1.24 0.03 -14.45
N ASN A 64 -0.89 1.24 -13.98
CA ASN A 64 -0.07 1.42 -12.79
C ASN A 64 -0.86 1.61 -11.50
N VAL A 65 -2.10 2.09 -11.59
CA VAL A 65 -2.95 2.32 -10.42
C VAL A 65 -4.27 1.61 -10.65
N VAL A 66 -4.33 0.33 -10.25
CA VAL A 66 -5.45 -0.56 -10.59
C VAL A 66 -6.67 -0.35 -9.71
N ARG A 67 -6.46 -0.12 -8.41
CA ARG A 67 -7.53 0.07 -7.43
C ARG A 67 -7.21 1.22 -6.49
N CYS A 68 -8.24 1.90 -6.05
CA CYS A 68 -8.15 2.84 -4.94
C CYS A 68 -7.89 2.08 -3.63
N MET A 69 -7.26 2.74 -2.67
CA MET A 69 -7.05 2.24 -1.31
C MET A 69 -8.38 1.81 -0.66
N SER A 70 -9.47 2.59 -0.84
CA SER A 70 -10.80 2.29 -0.28
C SER A 70 -11.49 1.06 -0.89
N ASN A 71 -11.02 0.59 -2.05
CA ASN A 71 -11.56 -0.58 -2.75
C ASN A 71 -10.58 -1.77 -2.70
N ASN A 72 -9.67 -1.80 -1.72
CA ASN A 72 -8.72 -2.88 -1.56
C ASN A 72 -8.95 -3.67 -0.27
N TYR A 73 -9.36 -4.92 -0.43
CA TYR A 73 -9.59 -5.84 0.68
C TYR A 73 -8.31 -6.50 1.21
N SER A 74 -7.16 -6.23 0.59
CA SER A 74 -5.86 -6.87 0.88
C SER A 74 -4.74 -5.83 0.73
N THR A 75 -3.90 -5.69 1.75
CA THR A 75 -2.72 -4.81 1.77
C THR A 75 -1.72 -5.29 0.72
N LEU A 76 -1.49 -6.59 0.62
CA LEU A 76 -0.60 -7.17 -0.40
C LEU A 76 -1.13 -6.93 -1.82
N ALA A 77 -2.44 -7.10 -2.05
CA ALA A 77 -3.05 -6.80 -3.34
C ALA A 77 -3.00 -5.30 -3.66
N PHE A 78 -3.14 -4.45 -2.64
CA PHE A 78 -2.93 -3.01 -2.77
C PHE A 78 -1.53 -2.70 -3.28
N TRP A 79 -0.47 -3.15 -2.60
CA TRP A 79 0.92 -2.87 -3.01
C TRP A 79 1.30 -3.45 -4.37
N ARG A 80 0.67 -4.56 -4.79
CA ARG A 80 0.85 -5.12 -6.15
C ARG A 80 0.12 -4.31 -7.22
N GLY A 81 -0.99 -3.68 -6.87
CA GLY A 81 -1.82 -2.87 -7.78
C GLY A 81 -1.51 -1.38 -7.75
N TRP A 82 -0.73 -0.93 -6.75
CA TRP A 82 -0.23 0.41 -6.58
C TRP A 82 1.15 0.53 -7.21
N HIS A 83 1.30 1.45 -8.17
CA HIS A 83 2.53 1.64 -8.94
C HIS A 83 3.06 0.33 -9.56
N ARG A 84 2.16 -0.41 -10.24
CA ARG A 84 2.35 -1.79 -10.69
C ARG A 84 3.64 -2.03 -11.49
N SER A 85 4.03 -1.13 -12.38
CA SER A 85 5.27 -1.25 -13.17
C SER A 85 6.51 -1.25 -12.29
N PHE A 86 6.56 -0.39 -11.29
CA PHE A 86 7.65 -0.33 -10.31
C PHE A 86 7.65 -1.55 -9.40
N ASN A 87 6.48 -1.99 -8.94
CA ASN A 87 6.38 -3.24 -8.18
C ASN A 87 6.94 -4.43 -8.99
N ARG A 88 6.61 -4.54 -10.28
CA ARG A 88 7.20 -5.57 -11.17
C ARG A 88 8.70 -5.44 -11.29
N TRP A 89 9.22 -4.22 -11.43
CA TRP A 89 10.66 -3.96 -11.49
C TRP A 89 11.36 -4.39 -10.20
N ILE A 90 10.87 -3.96 -9.04
CA ILE A 90 11.39 -4.36 -7.72
C ILE A 90 11.38 -5.87 -7.57
N VAL A 91 10.26 -6.52 -7.92
CA VAL A 91 10.14 -7.97 -7.77
C VAL A 91 11.19 -8.67 -8.62
N ARG A 92 11.36 -8.23 -9.88
CA ARG A 92 12.28 -8.84 -10.84
C ARG A 92 13.75 -8.61 -10.48
N TYR A 93 14.11 -7.41 -10.06
CA TYR A 93 15.51 -6.99 -9.93
C TYR A 93 16.03 -6.96 -8.50
N ILE A 94 15.16 -7.01 -7.50
CA ILE A 94 15.56 -6.99 -6.08
C ILE A 94 15.04 -8.25 -5.37
N TYR A 95 13.71 -8.43 -5.33
CA TYR A 95 13.11 -9.47 -4.50
C TYR A 95 13.45 -10.91 -4.95
N ILE A 96 13.38 -11.20 -6.25
CA ILE A 96 13.71 -12.52 -6.81
C ILE A 96 15.20 -12.84 -6.62
N PRO A 97 16.16 -11.95 -6.96
CA PRO A 97 17.58 -12.17 -6.68
C PRO A 97 17.92 -12.42 -5.21
N LEU A 98 17.18 -11.83 -4.27
CA LEU A 98 17.34 -12.09 -2.83
C LEU A 98 16.75 -13.46 -2.38
N GLY A 99 16.16 -14.22 -3.28
CA GLY A 99 15.59 -15.54 -3.02
C GLY A 99 14.12 -15.53 -2.59
N GLY A 100 13.37 -14.46 -2.91
CA GLY A 100 11.94 -14.37 -2.62
C GLY A 100 11.04 -15.26 -3.52
N SER A 101 11.63 -15.90 -4.54
CA SER A 101 10.97 -16.80 -5.49
C SER A 101 10.82 -18.22 -4.91
N GLY A 102 10.00 -18.38 -3.87
CA GLY A 102 9.21 -19.59 -3.55
C GLY A 102 9.78 -21.01 -3.78
N GLY A 103 11.10 -21.22 -3.77
CA GLY A 103 11.72 -22.54 -3.93
C GLY A 103 11.48 -23.42 -2.70
N ALA A 104 11.73 -24.72 -2.81
CA ALA A 104 11.56 -25.69 -1.70
C ALA A 104 12.27 -25.26 -0.38
N SER A 105 13.28 -24.39 -0.45
CA SER A 105 13.98 -23.80 0.69
C SER A 105 13.23 -22.68 1.45
N THR A 106 12.06 -22.22 0.97
CA THR A 106 11.22 -21.22 1.66
C THR A 106 10.14 -21.82 2.55
N ARG A 107 10.01 -23.15 2.60
CA ARG A 107 9.04 -23.83 3.48
C ARG A 107 9.69 -24.12 4.83
N GLY A 108 9.29 -23.36 5.85
CA GLY A 108 9.75 -23.51 7.23
C GLY A 108 9.95 -22.15 7.93
N PRO A 109 10.30 -22.14 9.22
CA PRO A 109 10.53 -20.91 9.98
C PRO A 109 11.65 -20.05 9.36
N TRP A 110 12.71 -20.68 8.86
CA TRP A 110 13.82 -20.03 8.16
C TRP A 110 13.41 -19.34 6.85
N GLY A 111 12.45 -19.92 6.11
CA GLY A 111 11.91 -19.30 4.90
C GLY A 111 11.03 -18.08 5.19
N THR A 112 10.34 -18.09 6.32
CA THR A 112 9.53 -16.95 6.78
C THR A 112 10.43 -15.77 7.17
N ILE A 113 11.50 -16.03 7.94
CA ILE A 113 12.49 -15.01 8.30
C ILE A 113 13.12 -14.39 7.05
N ARG A 114 13.55 -15.22 6.09
CA ARG A 114 14.13 -14.73 4.83
C ARG A 114 13.15 -13.86 4.04
N THR A 115 11.87 -14.22 4.04
CA THR A 115 10.82 -13.42 3.39
C THR A 115 10.67 -12.05 4.06
N VAL A 116 10.66 -11.99 5.39
CA VAL A 116 10.62 -10.72 6.14
C VAL A 116 11.84 -9.86 5.86
N VAL A 117 13.05 -10.43 5.87
CA VAL A 117 14.29 -9.71 5.54
C VAL A 117 14.26 -9.17 4.11
N ASN A 118 13.78 -9.97 3.15
CA ASN A 118 13.64 -9.53 1.77
C ASN A 118 12.63 -8.38 1.64
N TYR A 119 11.52 -8.42 2.38
CA TYR A 119 10.59 -7.29 2.43
C TYR A 119 11.25 -6.04 3.03
N LEU A 120 11.96 -6.16 4.16
CA LEU A 120 12.67 -5.04 4.77
C LEU A 120 13.69 -4.41 3.80
N ALA A 121 14.47 -5.22 3.07
CA ALA A 121 15.41 -4.74 2.07
C ALA A 121 14.70 -4.00 0.93
N VAL A 122 13.60 -4.57 0.41
CA VAL A 122 12.79 -3.95 -0.65
C VAL A 122 12.21 -2.61 -0.20
N PHE A 123 11.58 -2.56 0.98
CA PHE A 123 10.96 -1.33 1.48
C PHE A 123 12.01 -0.26 1.84
N THR A 124 13.19 -0.67 2.28
CA THR A 124 14.33 0.25 2.50
C THR A 124 14.79 0.85 1.17
N PHE A 125 14.93 0.04 0.12
CA PHE A 125 15.23 0.55 -1.22
C PHE A 125 14.16 1.51 -1.72
N VAL A 126 12.87 1.18 -1.54
CA VAL A 126 11.75 2.05 -1.93
C VAL A 126 11.81 3.40 -1.21
N ALA A 127 12.09 3.41 0.09
CA ALA A 127 12.24 4.64 0.85
C ALA A 127 13.40 5.48 0.30
N LEU A 128 14.58 4.89 0.14
CA LEU A 128 15.76 5.58 -0.40
C LEU A 128 15.57 6.07 -1.85
N TRP A 129 14.82 5.34 -2.66
CA TRP A 129 14.52 5.72 -4.04
C TRP A 129 13.60 6.94 -4.12
N HIS A 130 12.71 7.11 -3.14
CA HIS A 130 11.79 8.23 -3.08
C HIS A 130 12.41 9.49 -2.47
N ASP A 131 13.08 9.37 -1.31
CA ASP A 131 13.80 10.49 -0.66
C ASP A 131 14.71 9.98 0.47
N ILE A 132 15.81 10.69 0.76
CA ILE A 132 16.72 10.41 1.89
C ILE A 132 16.19 11.10 3.16
N ASN A 133 14.93 10.87 3.49
CA ASN A 133 14.32 11.37 4.71
C ASN A 133 14.06 10.21 5.69
N LEU A 134 14.58 10.32 6.91
CA LEU A 134 14.39 9.31 7.97
C LEU A 134 12.92 9.03 8.27
N ARG A 135 12.03 10.02 8.09
CA ARG A 135 10.57 9.84 8.24
C ARG A 135 10.02 8.86 7.22
N LEU A 136 10.50 8.92 5.97
CA LEU A 136 10.08 8.04 4.90
C LEU A 136 10.59 6.61 5.09
N LEU A 137 11.80 6.47 5.66
CA LEU A 137 12.35 5.17 6.05
C LEU A 137 11.52 4.54 7.18
N ALA A 138 11.22 5.31 8.23
CA ALA A 138 10.37 4.87 9.33
C ALA A 138 8.97 4.48 8.86
N TRP A 139 8.39 5.25 7.93
CA TRP A 139 7.15 4.91 7.26
C TRP A 139 7.24 3.59 6.49
N GLY A 140 8.29 3.38 5.70
CA GLY A 140 8.52 2.14 4.96
C GLY A 140 8.57 0.90 5.86
N TRP A 141 9.21 1.01 7.02
CA TRP A 141 9.25 -0.06 8.02
C TRP A 141 7.91 -0.26 8.72
N LEU A 142 7.18 0.81 9.03
CA LEU A 142 5.83 0.72 9.58
C LEU A 142 4.89 -0.06 8.64
N ILE A 143 4.98 0.19 7.33
CA ILE A 143 4.23 -0.56 6.33
C ILE A 143 4.58 -2.05 6.36
N THR A 144 5.85 -2.42 6.51
CA THR A 144 6.23 -3.84 6.62
C THR A 144 5.59 -4.53 7.82
N LEU A 145 5.48 -3.82 8.95
CA LEU A 145 4.78 -4.31 10.13
C LEU A 145 3.27 -4.46 9.87
N PHE A 146 2.66 -3.52 9.14
CA PHE A 146 1.23 -3.55 8.83
C PHE A 146 0.82 -4.64 7.83
N VAL A 147 1.78 -5.21 7.09
CA VAL A 147 1.53 -6.39 6.24
C VAL A 147 1.49 -7.69 7.07
N LEU A 148 2.13 -7.73 8.25
CA LEU A 148 2.19 -8.95 9.08
C LEU A 148 0.80 -9.46 9.52
N PRO A 149 -0.15 -8.63 9.99
CA PRO A 149 -1.50 -9.09 10.33
C PRO A 149 -2.23 -9.77 9.16
N GLU A 150 -2.07 -9.28 7.93
CA GLU A 150 -2.69 -9.92 6.77
C GLU A 150 -2.06 -11.28 6.48
N VAL A 151 -0.73 -11.37 6.58
CA VAL A 151 0.01 -12.61 6.36
C VAL A 151 -0.36 -13.64 7.42
N THR A 152 -0.36 -13.27 8.71
CA THR A 152 -0.75 -14.17 9.81
C THR A 152 -2.22 -14.58 9.70
N ALA A 153 -3.13 -13.67 9.35
CA ALA A 153 -4.52 -14.00 9.09
C ALA A 153 -4.68 -14.97 7.90
N GLY A 154 -3.89 -14.82 6.84
CA GLY A 154 -3.87 -15.75 5.72
C GLY A 154 -3.43 -17.17 6.10
N PHE A 155 -2.49 -17.29 7.04
CA PHE A 155 -2.06 -18.59 7.60
C PHE A 155 -3.10 -19.20 8.55
N LEU A 156 -3.71 -18.39 9.42
CA LEU A 156 -4.70 -18.84 10.41
C LEU A 156 -6.05 -19.19 9.78
N PHE A 157 -6.46 -18.46 8.74
CA PHE A 157 -7.75 -18.61 8.06
C PHE A 157 -7.58 -18.98 6.57
N PRO A 158 -7.06 -20.18 6.25
CA PRO A 158 -6.81 -20.56 4.88
C PRO A 158 -8.13 -20.73 4.11
N LYS A 159 -8.22 -20.09 2.94
CA LYS A 159 -9.40 -20.12 2.04
C LYS A 159 -9.93 -21.55 1.78
N ARG A 160 -9.04 -22.54 1.73
CA ARG A 160 -9.38 -23.97 1.52
C ARG A 160 -10.32 -24.52 2.59
N LYS A 161 -10.19 -24.08 3.85
CA LYS A 161 -11.01 -24.53 4.99
C LYS A 161 -12.42 -23.92 4.98
N TRP A 162 -12.60 -22.80 4.28
CA TRP A 162 -13.84 -22.01 4.29
C TRP A 162 -14.72 -22.20 3.04
N GLY A 163 -14.40 -23.16 2.17
CA GLY A 163 -15.14 -23.41 0.93
C GLY A 163 -16.64 -23.71 1.08
N LYS A 164 -17.05 -24.27 2.23
CA LYS A 164 -18.45 -24.58 2.57
C LYS A 164 -19.23 -23.39 3.18
N ARG A 165 -18.55 -22.38 3.73
CA ARG A 165 -19.16 -21.21 4.39
C ARG A 165 -18.68 -19.92 3.73
N LYS A 166 -19.07 -19.72 2.47
CA LYS A 166 -18.59 -18.60 1.63
C LYS A 166 -18.99 -17.23 2.19
N ASP A 167 -20.18 -17.09 2.76
CA ASP A 167 -20.65 -15.80 3.26
C ASP A 167 -19.95 -15.37 4.55
N ALA A 168 -19.71 -16.30 5.48
CA ALA A 168 -18.90 -16.03 6.66
C ALA A 168 -17.45 -15.63 6.29
N TYR A 169 -16.88 -16.27 5.26
CA TYR A 169 -15.55 -15.91 4.76
C TYR A 169 -15.53 -14.52 4.12
N ARG A 170 -16.59 -14.12 3.41
CA ARG A 170 -16.73 -12.76 2.87
C ARG A 170 -16.78 -11.71 3.97
N ILE A 171 -17.54 -11.96 5.04
CA ILE A 171 -17.61 -11.06 6.20
C ILE A 171 -16.23 -10.94 6.87
N LEU A 172 -15.52 -12.06 7.05
CA LEU A 172 -14.15 -12.06 7.58
C LEU A 172 -13.20 -11.23 6.70
N CYS A 173 -13.26 -11.39 5.37
CA CYS A 173 -12.49 -10.56 4.44
C CYS A 173 -12.91 -9.09 4.50
N GLY A 174 -14.20 -8.79 4.72
CA GLY A 174 -14.70 -7.43 4.89
C GLY A 174 -14.14 -6.76 6.15
N ILE A 175 -14.10 -7.48 7.28
CA ILE A 175 -13.47 -7.00 8.52
C ILE A 175 -11.97 -6.75 8.29
N GLY A 176 -11.28 -7.68 7.60
CA GLY A 176 -9.87 -7.51 7.23
C GLY A 176 -9.64 -6.30 6.32
N ALA A 177 -10.56 -6.02 5.40
CA ALA A 177 -10.51 -4.85 4.53
C ALA A 177 -10.60 -3.53 5.33
N VAL A 178 -11.52 -3.45 6.29
CA VAL A 178 -11.65 -2.28 7.17
C VAL A 178 -10.37 -2.07 7.98
N PHE A 179 -9.83 -3.13 8.56
CA PHE A 179 -8.57 -3.06 9.31
C PHE A 179 -7.42 -2.56 8.43
N ASN A 180 -7.30 -3.07 7.20
CA ASN A 180 -6.30 -2.60 6.23
C ASN A 180 -6.46 -1.10 5.89
N ILE A 181 -7.70 -0.65 5.70
CA ILE A 181 -7.97 0.75 5.40
C ILE A 181 -7.50 1.63 6.56
N LEU A 182 -7.83 1.24 7.79
CA LEU A 182 -7.41 1.97 8.99
C LEU A 182 -5.88 1.99 9.17
N THR A 183 -5.18 0.89 8.93
CA THR A 183 -3.71 0.85 9.04
C THR A 183 -3.04 1.70 7.97
N MET A 184 -3.56 1.71 6.75
CA MET A 184 -3.06 2.59 5.68
C MET A 184 -3.29 4.07 6.00
N MET A 185 -4.45 4.42 6.58
CA MET A 185 -4.72 5.79 7.06
C MET A 185 -3.76 6.20 8.17
N ALA A 186 -3.53 5.33 9.15
CA ALA A 186 -2.58 5.56 10.23
C ALA A 186 -1.14 5.72 9.71
N ALA A 187 -0.72 4.85 8.78
CA ALA A 187 0.60 4.97 8.15
C ALA A 187 0.77 6.30 7.44
N ASN A 188 -0.26 6.73 6.71
CA ASN A 188 -0.25 8.00 6.01
C ASN A 188 -0.13 9.19 6.97
N LEU A 189 -0.77 9.16 8.14
CA LEU A 189 -0.59 10.21 9.14
C LEU A 189 0.86 10.28 9.66
N VAL A 190 1.54 9.15 9.84
CA VAL A 190 2.94 9.12 10.28
C VAL A 190 3.91 9.58 9.19
N GLY A 191 3.65 9.23 7.93
CA GLY A 191 4.51 9.60 6.80
C GLY A 191 4.46 11.09 6.41
N PHE A 192 3.38 11.79 6.79
CA PHE A 192 3.12 13.19 6.43
C PHE A 192 3.02 14.14 7.64
N ALA A 193 3.22 13.64 8.86
CA ALA A 193 3.44 14.46 10.07
C ALA A 193 4.91 14.90 10.19
#